data_AF-A0A8F7CIR7-F1
#
_entry.id   AF-A0A8F7CIR7-F1
#
_cell.length_a   1.000
_cell.length_b   1.000
_cell.length_c   1.000
_cell.angle_alpha   90.00
_cell.angle_beta   90.00
_cell.angle_gamma   90.00
#
_symmetry.space_group_name_H-M   'P 1'
#
loop_
_entity.id
_entity.type
_entity.pdbx_description
1 polymer ?
#
loop_
_entity_poly.entity_id
_entity_poly.type
_entity_poly.pdbx_seq_one_letter_code
_entity_poly.pdbx_strand_id
1 'polypeptide(L)'
;MLLINRTRRGVSQKERPPKVTTTKIRIVIRSFDYPFLENHFFGLPPYTRKIGLPESRVLYTVLRSPHIDKKSREQFEMEIKKQFLVIKTERHELRKKFFRLKRQRIFGAQYEILFSCKTRSDKGKLQRLLRSKILCLYPFLNQNRGRVRGKGDHNVPSIK
;
A
#
# COMPACT_ATOMS: atom_id res chain seq x y z
N MET A 1 36.63 51.18 35.45
CA MET A 1 36.58 50.31 34.26
C MET A 1 35.53 49.22 34.47
N LEU A 2 34.37 49.30 33.82
CA LEU A 2 33.37 48.22 33.82
C LEU A 2 33.47 47.46 32.50
N LEU A 3 33.91 46.20 32.56
CA LEU A 3 33.93 45.30 31.41
C LEU A 3 32.52 44.77 31.14
N ILE A 4 31.93 45.19 30.02
CA ILE A 4 30.64 44.69 29.54
C ILE A 4 30.87 43.34 28.85
N ASN A 5 30.45 42.25 29.49
CA ASN A 5 30.41 40.92 28.89
C ASN A 5 29.30 40.85 27.83
N ARG A 6 29.67 40.89 26.55
CA ARG A 6 28.76 40.59 25.43
C ARG A 6 28.51 39.08 25.36
N THR A 7 27.42 38.61 25.93
CA THR A 7 26.90 37.25 25.71
C THR A 7 26.47 37.09 24.25
N ARG A 8 27.23 36.30 23.48
CA ARG A 8 26.82 35.85 22.15
C ARG A 8 25.63 34.91 22.30
N ARG A 9 24.42 35.40 21.99
CA ARG A 9 23.23 34.57 21.82
C ARG A 9 23.45 33.62 20.63
N GLY A 10 23.76 32.37 20.92
CA GLY A 10 23.83 31.30 19.93
C GLY A 10 22.46 31.10 19.28
N VAL A 11 22.41 31.23 17.95
CA VAL A 11 21.24 30.87 17.15
C VAL A 11 21.16 29.35 17.14
N SER A 12 20.15 28.78 17.79
CA SER A 12 19.88 27.35 17.71
C SER A 12 19.46 27.00 16.28
N GLN A 13 20.35 26.36 15.53
CA GLN A 13 19.97 25.72 14.28
C GLN A 13 19.05 24.56 14.63
N LYS A 14 17.74 24.77 14.48
CA LYS A 14 16.74 23.70 14.54
C LYS A 14 16.98 22.80 13.33
N GLU A 15 17.77 21.75 13.53
CA GLU A 15 18.05 20.73 12.51
C GLU A 15 16.72 20.23 11.95
N ARG A 16 16.52 20.40 10.64
CA ARG A 16 15.34 19.90 9.96
C ARG A 16 15.47 18.38 9.90
N PRO A 17 14.47 17.61 10.36
CA PRO A 17 14.55 16.16 10.29
C PRO A 17 14.78 15.73 8.83
N PRO A 18 15.54 14.66 8.60
CA PRO A 18 15.82 14.16 7.25
C PRO A 18 14.50 14.01 6.47
N LYS A 19 14.49 14.40 5.19
CA LYS A 19 13.33 14.25 4.30
C LYS A 19 13.11 12.75 4.01
N VAL A 20 12.58 12.01 4.98
CA VAL A 20 12.28 10.58 4.85
C VAL A 20 11.17 10.42 3.81
N THR A 21 11.36 9.52 2.85
CA THR A 21 10.31 9.14 1.89
C THR A 21 9.16 8.53 2.66
N THR A 22 8.09 9.29 2.91
CA THR A 22 6.94 8.84 3.68
C THR A 22 6.00 8.02 2.79
N THR A 23 5.76 6.78 3.20
CA THR A 23 4.75 5.90 2.62
C THR A 23 3.44 6.16 3.35
N LYS A 24 2.31 6.07 2.64
CA LYS A 24 1.00 6.20 3.29
C LYS A 24 0.22 4.90 3.17
N ILE A 25 -0.34 4.49 4.30
CA ILE A 25 -1.38 3.47 4.38
C ILE A 25 -2.70 4.22 4.47
N ARG A 26 -3.61 3.95 3.55
CA ARG A 26 -4.97 4.47 3.54
C ARG A 26 -5.90 3.30 3.85
N ILE A 27 -6.84 3.51 4.75
CA ILE A 27 -7.83 2.50 5.11
C ILE A 27 -9.19 3.15 4.93
N VAL A 28 -10.02 2.59 4.07
CA VAL A 28 -11.43 2.95 3.97
C VAL A 28 -12.20 1.91 4.76
N ILE A 29 -13.08 2.35 5.66
CA ILE A 29 -13.93 1.48 6.46
C ILE A 29 -15.37 1.77 6.09
N ARG A 30 -16.15 0.72 5.90
CA ARG A 30 -17.60 0.75 5.71
C ARG A 30 -18.23 -0.06 6.84
N SER A 31 -19.07 0.57 7.64
CA SER A 31 -19.78 -0.07 8.75
C SER A 31 -21.24 0.39 8.77
N PHE A 32 -22.10 -0.41 9.39
CA PHE A 32 -23.49 -0.02 9.66
C PHE A 32 -23.58 0.83 10.94
N ASP A 33 -22.78 0.51 11.97
CA ASP A 33 -22.83 1.21 13.25
C ASP A 33 -21.61 2.11 13.53
N TYR A 34 -21.85 3.17 14.31
CA TYR A 34 -20.91 4.26 14.60
C TYR A 34 -19.87 3.99 15.73
N PRO A 35 -20.08 3.15 16.78
CA PRO A 35 -19.09 3.03 17.85
C PRO A 35 -17.92 2.08 17.54
N PHE A 36 -17.91 1.44 16.35
CA PHE A 36 -16.91 0.41 16.03
C PHE A 36 -15.46 0.94 16.07
N LEU A 37 -15.27 2.19 15.70
CA LEU A 37 -13.95 2.77 15.48
C LEU A 37 -13.29 3.37 16.72
N GLU A 38 -14.06 3.67 17.76
CA GLU A 38 -13.53 4.17 19.02
C GLU A 38 -12.95 3.03 19.85
N ASN A 39 -13.64 1.89 19.90
CA ASN A 39 -13.25 0.76 20.74
C ASN A 39 -12.27 -0.21 20.05
N HIS A 40 -12.44 -0.48 18.76
CA HIS A 40 -11.73 -1.59 18.10
C HIS A 40 -10.40 -1.22 17.44
N PHE A 41 -10.25 0.05 17.06
CA PHE A 41 -9.02 0.58 16.47
C PHE A 41 -8.04 1.14 17.52
N PHE A 42 -8.12 0.67 18.75
CA PHE A 42 -7.24 1.03 19.89
C PHE A 42 -5.75 0.81 19.60
N GLY A 43 -5.42 0.01 18.58
CA GLY A 43 -4.05 -0.24 18.11
C GLY A 43 -3.56 0.68 17.00
N LEU A 44 -4.29 1.72 16.60
CA LEU A 44 -3.79 2.70 15.62
C LEU A 44 -2.84 3.70 16.28
N PRO A 45 -1.80 4.16 15.57
CA PRO A 45 -0.95 5.22 16.08
C PRO A 45 -1.74 6.52 16.34
N PRO A 46 -1.36 7.32 17.36
CA PRO A 46 -2.08 8.55 17.71
C PRO A 46 -2.05 9.62 16.60
N TYR A 47 -1.07 9.55 15.70
CA TYR A 47 -0.95 10.46 14.55
C TYR A 47 -1.81 10.05 13.33
N THR A 48 -2.74 9.11 13.50
CA THR A 48 -3.64 8.70 12.42
C THR A 48 -4.66 9.79 12.14
N ARG A 49 -4.76 10.22 10.88
CA ARG A 49 -5.82 11.14 10.47
C ARG A 49 -7.08 10.35 10.19
N LYS A 50 -8.17 10.69 10.88
CA LYS A 50 -9.52 10.16 10.65
C LYS A 50 -10.34 11.20 9.91
N ILE A 51 -11.02 10.79 8.84
CA ILE A 51 -11.88 11.65 8.03
C ILE A 51 -13.19 10.90 7.80
N GLY A 52 -14.32 11.48 8.19
CA GLY A 52 -15.64 10.98 7.81
C GLY A 52 -15.89 11.25 6.33
N LEU A 53 -16.31 10.23 5.60
CA LEU A 53 -16.76 10.37 4.21
C LEU A 53 -18.29 10.40 4.20
N PRO A 54 -18.92 11.00 3.17
CA PRO A 54 -20.37 11.03 3.07
C PRO A 54 -20.96 9.62 3.17
N GLU A 55 -22.01 9.54 3.97
CA GLU A 55 -22.70 8.31 4.31
C GLU A 55 -23.74 8.01 3.23
N SER A 56 -24.02 6.74 3.03
CA SER A 56 -25.01 6.30 2.05
C SER A 56 -26.21 5.72 2.78
N ARG A 57 -27.39 6.26 2.51
CA ARG A 57 -28.66 5.80 3.09
C ARG A 57 -29.51 5.17 2.00
N VAL A 58 -30.02 3.98 2.26
CA VAL A 58 -31.01 3.31 1.39
C VAL A 58 -32.30 3.16 2.18
N LEU A 59 -33.41 3.62 1.60
CA LEU A 59 -34.74 3.56 2.19
C LEU A 59 -35.54 2.44 1.55
N TYR A 60 -36.12 1.58 2.39
CA TYR A 60 -37.05 0.53 1.98
C TYR A 60 -38.41 0.83 2.58
N THR A 61 -39.48 0.70 1.79
CA THR A 61 -40.85 0.81 2.30
C THR A 61 -41.54 -0.51 2.04
N VAL A 62 -42.01 -1.16 3.10
CA VAL A 62 -42.62 -2.48 3.06
C VAL A 62 -44.04 -2.41 3.62
N LEU A 63 -44.96 -3.18 3.06
CA LEU A 63 -46.29 -3.35 3.64
C LEU A 63 -46.16 -4.15 4.93
N ARG A 64 -46.85 -3.73 6.01
CA ARG A 64 -46.83 -4.50 7.26
C ARG A 64 -47.54 -5.86 7.11
N SER A 65 -48.61 -5.89 6.31
CA SER A 65 -49.38 -7.10 6.01
C SER A 65 -49.03 -7.62 4.61
N PRO A 66 -48.93 -8.94 4.40
CA PRO A 66 -48.49 -9.53 3.13
C PRO A 66 -49.47 -9.32 1.97
N HIS A 67 -50.78 -9.12 2.24
CA HIS A 67 -51.79 -9.14 1.17
C HIS A 67 -52.80 -7.97 1.18
N ILE A 68 -53.32 -7.53 2.34
CA ILE A 68 -54.54 -6.69 2.37
C ILE A 68 -54.25 -5.20 2.67
N ASP A 69 -53.37 -4.88 3.62
CA ASP A 69 -53.30 -3.53 4.19
C ASP A 69 -52.31 -2.59 3.48
N LYS A 70 -52.62 -2.16 2.26
CA LYS A 70 -51.75 -1.28 1.43
C LYS A 70 -51.51 0.12 2.01
N LYS A 71 -52.35 0.57 2.94
CA LYS A 71 -52.20 1.84 3.69
C LYS A 71 -51.30 1.70 4.92
N SER A 72 -51.08 0.47 5.40
CA SER A 72 -50.18 0.16 6.52
C SER A 72 -48.78 -0.12 5.98
N ARG A 73 -47.91 0.89 6.01
CA ARG A 73 -46.53 0.82 5.48
C ARG A 73 -45.53 1.08 6.59
N GLU A 74 -44.39 0.43 6.48
CA GLU A 74 -43.24 0.61 7.37
C GLU A 74 -42.02 1.02 6.55
N GLN A 75 -41.26 1.98 7.08
CA GLN A 75 -40.04 2.47 6.46
C GLN A 75 -38.86 1.93 7.22
N PHE A 76 -37.97 1.25 6.50
CA PHE A 76 -36.69 0.80 7.00
C PHE A 76 -35.59 1.61 6.32
N GLU A 77 -34.51 1.82 7.06
CA GLU A 77 -33.31 2.42 6.50
C GLU A 77 -32.11 1.48 6.69
N MET A 78 -31.27 1.46 5.67
CA MET A 78 -29.93 0.90 5.78
C MET A 78 -28.95 2.04 5.57
N GLU A 79 -28.23 2.39 6.63
CA GLU A 79 -27.23 3.44 6.61
C GLU A 79 -25.83 2.82 6.62
N ILE A 80 -25.00 3.22 5.66
CA ILE A 80 -23.61 2.78 5.55
C ILE A 80 -22.73 3.98 5.85
N LYS A 81 -22.06 3.91 6.99
CA LYS A 81 -21.07 4.87 7.45
C LYS A 81 -19.74 4.58 6.78
N LYS A 82 -19.13 5.61 6.16
CA LYS A 82 -17.84 5.47 5.50
C LYS A 82 -16.80 6.34 6.18
N GLN A 83 -15.69 5.73 6.58
CA GLN A 83 -14.56 6.45 7.17
C GLN A 83 -13.29 6.24 6.38
N PHE A 84 -12.43 7.24 6.39
CA PHE A 84 -11.12 7.23 5.76
C PHE A 84 -10.03 7.52 6.78
N LEU A 85 -9.14 6.55 6.96
CA LEU A 85 -7.99 6.64 7.84
C LEU A 85 -6.71 6.78 7.02
N VAL A 86 -5.84 7.69 7.43
CA VAL A 86 -4.51 7.85 6.84
C VAL A 86 -3.43 7.71 7.89
N ILE A 87 -2.60 6.69 7.71
CA ILE A 87 -1.42 6.43 8.53
C ILE A 87 -0.19 6.77 7.69
N LYS A 88 0.63 7.70 8.20
CA LYS A 88 1.95 7.98 7.63
C LYS A 88 2.94 7.00 8.25
N THR A 89 3.74 6.34 7.42
CA THR A 89 4.73 5.38 7.90
C THR A 89 6.00 5.44 7.07
N GLU A 90 7.09 5.01 7.66
CA GLU A 90 8.30 4.72 6.92
C GLU A 90 8.17 3.43 6.13
N ARG A 91 8.99 3.30 5.07
CA ARG A 91 8.99 2.12 4.19
C ARG A 91 9.30 0.83 4.95
N HIS A 92 10.24 0.87 5.88
CA HIS A 92 10.72 -0.32 6.59
C HIS A 92 9.68 -0.85 7.60
N GLU A 93 8.90 0.03 8.22
CA GLU A 93 7.85 -0.34 9.18
C GLU A 93 6.53 -0.79 8.52
N LEU A 94 6.37 -0.54 7.22
CA LEU A 94 5.12 -0.74 6.48
C LEU A 94 4.55 -2.14 6.68
N ARG A 95 5.41 -3.16 6.50
CA ARG A 95 5.02 -4.58 6.59
C ARG A 95 4.57 -4.94 8.01
N LYS A 96 5.26 -4.42 9.03
CA LYS A 96 4.92 -4.64 10.45
C LYS A 96 3.57 -4.01 10.79
N LYS A 97 3.34 -2.76 10.38
CA LYS A 97 2.07 -2.05 10.60
C LYS A 97 0.91 -2.73 9.86
N PHE A 98 1.12 -3.14 8.61
CA PHE A 98 0.10 -3.88 7.85
C PHE A 98 -0.26 -5.22 8.47
N PHE A 99 0.75 -6.00 8.88
CA PHE A 99 0.50 -7.28 9.53
C PHE A 99 -0.28 -7.12 10.83
N ARG A 100 0.04 -6.08 11.61
CA ARG A 100 -0.73 -5.73 12.83
C ARG A 100 -2.18 -5.38 12.51
N LEU A 101 -2.42 -4.59 11.46
CA LEU A 101 -3.77 -4.24 11.00
C LEU A 101 -4.58 -5.46 10.56
N LYS A 102 -3.97 -6.38 9.78
CA LYS A 102 -4.65 -7.61 9.34
C LYS A 102 -5.05 -8.55 10.48
N ARG A 103 -4.34 -8.51 11.61
CA ARG A 103 -4.66 -9.33 12.78
C ARG A 103 -5.82 -8.78 13.61
N GLN A 104 -6.17 -7.51 13.46
CA GLN A 104 -7.35 -6.95 14.11
C GLN A 104 -8.59 -7.49 13.41
N ARG A 105 -9.32 -8.39 14.06
CA ARG A 105 -10.54 -9.00 13.55
C ARG A 105 -11.69 -8.01 13.64
N ILE A 106 -12.05 -7.37 12.53
CA ILE A 106 -13.17 -6.44 12.48
C ILE A 106 -14.42 -7.22 12.09
N PHE A 107 -15.32 -7.49 13.04
CA PHE A 107 -16.62 -8.11 12.75
C PHE A 107 -17.62 -7.05 12.29
N GLY A 108 -18.45 -7.35 11.30
CA GLY A 108 -19.54 -6.46 10.88
C GLY A 108 -19.12 -5.18 10.15
N ALA A 109 -17.84 -5.01 9.81
CA ALA A 109 -17.38 -3.89 8.98
C ALA A 109 -16.40 -4.35 7.90
N GLN A 110 -16.58 -3.77 6.72
CA GLN A 110 -15.71 -4.00 5.57
C GLN A 110 -14.61 -2.95 5.57
N TYR A 111 -13.37 -3.37 5.32
CA TYR A 111 -12.25 -2.45 5.16
C TYR A 111 -11.52 -2.66 3.83
N GLU A 112 -11.11 -1.57 3.21
CA GLU A 112 -10.26 -1.55 2.02
C GLU A 112 -8.93 -0.88 2.39
N ILE A 113 -7.80 -1.56 2.15
CA ILE A 113 -6.46 -1.02 2.44
C ILE A 113 -5.77 -0.66 1.14
N LEU A 114 -5.33 0.59 1.02
CA LEU A 114 -4.58 1.12 -0.11
C LEU A 114 -3.20 1.60 0.34
N PHE A 115 -2.16 1.12 -0.36
CA PHE A 115 -0.77 1.52 -0.12
C PHE A 115 -0.29 2.49 -1.20
N SER A 116 0.41 3.55 -0.77
CA SER A 116 1.12 4.44 -1.67
C SER A 116 2.60 4.46 -1.33
N CYS A 117 3.41 3.74 -2.11
CA CYS A 117 4.86 3.73 -2.03
C CYS A 117 5.45 4.37 -3.28
N LYS A 118 6.39 5.30 -3.10
CA LYS A 118 7.18 5.86 -4.18
C LYS A 118 8.50 5.11 -4.23
N THR A 119 8.77 4.40 -5.33
CA THR A 119 10.05 3.73 -5.58
C THR A 119 10.72 4.38 -6.78
N ARG A 120 12.05 4.54 -6.76
CA ARG A 120 12.81 4.81 -7.98
C ARG A 120 12.82 3.51 -8.78
N SER A 121 11.93 3.38 -9.76
CA SER A 121 11.97 2.25 -10.69
C SER A 121 13.10 2.48 -11.69
N ASP A 122 14.24 1.86 -11.44
CA ASP A 122 15.27 1.72 -12.47
C ASP A 122 14.82 0.61 -13.43
N LYS A 123 14.24 0.98 -14.58
CA LYS A 123 13.69 0.04 -15.56
C LYS A 123 14.76 -0.98 -16.00
N GLY A 124 16.04 -0.60 -16.00
CA GLY A 124 17.15 -1.49 -16.36
C GLY A 124 17.38 -2.64 -15.37
N LYS A 125 17.31 -2.36 -14.07
CA LYS A 125 17.41 -3.40 -13.02
C LYS A 125 16.22 -4.36 -13.04
N LEU A 126 15.02 -3.85 -13.29
CA LEU A 126 13.80 -4.66 -13.40
C LEU A 126 13.85 -5.60 -14.62
N GLN A 127 14.30 -5.10 -15.78
CA GLN A 127 14.50 -5.94 -16.96
C GLN A 127 15.57 -7.02 -16.73
N ARG A 128 16.68 -6.69 -16.04
CA ARG A 128 17.71 -7.70 -15.69
C ARG A 128 17.18 -8.76 -14.73
N LEU A 129 16.42 -8.38 -13.70
CA LEU A 129 15.81 -9.33 -12.74
C LEU A 129 14.75 -10.22 -13.38
N LEU A 130 13.97 -9.69 -14.33
CA LEU A 130 13.00 -10.48 -15.10
C LEU A 130 13.70 -11.42 -16.07
N ARG A 131 14.76 -10.95 -16.78
CA ARG A 131 15.58 -11.80 -17.66
C ARG A 131 16.29 -12.92 -16.88
N SER A 132 16.86 -12.61 -15.71
CA SER A 132 17.53 -13.63 -14.88
C SER A 132 16.55 -14.64 -14.31
N LYS A 133 15.34 -14.23 -13.88
CA LYS A 133 14.30 -15.17 -13.44
C LYS A 133 13.79 -16.07 -14.57
N ILE A 134 13.67 -15.55 -15.80
CA ILE A 134 13.29 -16.36 -16.98
C ILE A 134 14.39 -17.36 -17.33
N LEU A 135 15.66 -16.96 -17.28
CA LEU A 135 16.82 -17.84 -17.49
C LEU A 135 16.95 -18.93 -16.41
N CYS A 136 16.59 -18.63 -15.16
CA CYS A 136 16.59 -19.63 -14.08
C CYS A 136 15.37 -20.57 -14.10
N LEU A 137 14.28 -20.21 -14.79
CA LEU A 137 13.08 -21.06 -14.95
C LEU A 137 13.16 -21.99 -16.17
N TYR A 138 14.07 -21.76 -17.12
CA TYR A 138 14.31 -22.63 -18.27
C TYR A 138 15.81 -22.90 -18.48
N PRO A 139 16.41 -23.83 -17.72
CA PRO A 139 17.81 -24.24 -17.95
C PRO A 139 17.99 -25.04 -19.25
N PHE A 140 16.91 -25.53 -19.86
CA PHE A 140 16.95 -26.62 -20.84
C PHE A 140 17.17 -26.21 -22.31
N LEU A 141 17.31 -24.91 -22.62
CA LEU A 141 17.44 -24.43 -24.00
C LEU A 141 18.88 -24.11 -24.44
N ASN A 142 19.91 -24.51 -23.69
CA ASN A 142 21.29 -24.20 -24.07
C ASN A 142 22.28 -25.37 -23.90
N GLN A 143 21.86 -26.58 -24.29
CA GLN A 143 22.73 -27.76 -24.29
C GLN A 143 22.95 -28.38 -25.68
N ASN A 144 22.62 -27.67 -26.77
CA ASN A 144 22.88 -28.13 -28.13
C ASN A 144 23.53 -27.02 -28.97
N ARG A 145 24.79 -26.69 -28.67
CA ARG A 145 25.73 -26.22 -29.69
C ARG A 145 26.89 -27.19 -29.76
N GLY A 146 26.70 -28.15 -30.66
CA GLY A 146 27.59 -29.26 -30.94
C GLY A 146 29.01 -28.81 -31.23
N ARG A 147 29.90 -29.53 -30.58
CA ARG A 147 31.27 -29.82 -30.96
C ARG A 147 31.33 -30.28 -32.42
N VAL A 148 31.82 -29.45 -33.33
CA VAL A 148 32.30 -29.90 -34.65
C VAL A 148 33.82 -29.70 -34.66
N ARG A 149 34.54 -30.81 -34.44
CA ARG A 149 35.96 -30.91 -34.81
C ARG A 149 36.01 -31.21 -36.30
N GLY A 150 36.56 -30.30 -37.08
CA GLY A 150 37.02 -30.56 -38.44
C GLY A 150 38.45 -30.09 -38.57
N LYS A 151 39.40 -31.02 -38.44
CA LYS A 151 40.75 -30.89 -38.99
C LYS A 151 40.63 -30.99 -40.50
N GLY A 152 41.36 -30.15 -41.23
CA GLY A 152 41.43 -30.19 -42.69
C GLY A 152 42.32 -29.07 -43.21
N ASP A 153 43.61 -29.13 -42.87
CA ASP A 153 44.65 -28.38 -43.57
C ASP A 153 44.81 -28.98 -44.96
N HIS A 154 44.47 -28.25 -46.03
CA HIS A 154 45.01 -28.52 -47.36
C HIS A 154 45.20 -27.23 -48.16
N ASN A 155 46.49 -26.90 -48.32
CA ASN A 155 47.15 -26.31 -49.48
C ASN A 155 46.29 -25.59 -50.53
N VAL A 156 46.59 -24.31 -50.71
CA VAL A 156 46.49 -23.61 -51.99
C VAL A 156 47.64 -24.08 -52.89
N PRO A 157 47.37 -24.44 -54.16
CA PRO A 157 48.30 -24.17 -55.23
C PRO A 157 47.72 -23.11 -56.17
N SER A 158 48.53 -22.11 -56.45
CA SER A 158 48.42 -21.20 -57.60
C SER A 158 48.22 -21.98 -58.90
N ILE A 159 47.66 -21.33 -59.93
CA ILE A 159 48.24 -21.16 -61.28
C ILE A 159 47.18 -20.58 -62.23
N LYS A 160 47.55 -19.45 -62.84
CA LYS A 160 47.07 -18.80 -64.09
C LYS A 160 45.62 -18.29 -64.16
#